data_AF-A0A953X786-F1
#
_entry.id   AF-A0A953X786-F1
#
_cell.length_a   1.000
_cell.length_b   1.000
_cell.length_c   1.000
_cell.angle_alpha   90.00
_cell.angle_beta   90.00
_cell.angle_gamma   90.00
#
_symmetry.space_group_name_H-M   'P 1'
#
loop_
_entity.id
_entity.type
_entity.pdbx_description
1 polymer ?
#
loop_
_entity_poly.entity_id
_entity_poly.type
_entity_poly.pdbx_seq_one_letter_code
_entity_poly.pdbx_strand_id
1 'polypeptide(L)'
;MRMTILLLAAACVVEAARADVQKIQATLPGNEDFEAPEALQDMQEGVIWLDLRMTPQLEPSIERLDGTYADEGCNGHGPVDNVKSVGIRTGSNHLILDVRPGPQDQYGANLVSCEYAPTYSTDFEPGHVTRVTGCYFAHATSIPTAVWWILNPLPADACHYGD
;
A
#
# COMPACT_ATOMS: atom_id res chain seq x y z
N MET A 1 47.61 48.00 -1.63
CA MET A 1 46.17 47.85 -1.92
C MET A 1 46.01 46.86 -3.07
N ARG A 2 45.63 45.61 -2.78
CA ARG A 2 44.97 44.65 -3.69
C ARG A 2 44.67 43.40 -2.88
N MET A 3 43.41 43.34 -2.44
CA MET A 3 42.80 42.30 -1.63
C MET A 3 42.17 41.31 -2.61
N THR A 4 42.76 40.12 -2.75
CA THR A 4 42.18 39.04 -3.56
C THR A 4 41.36 38.17 -2.60
N ILE A 5 40.05 38.35 -2.60
CA ILE A 5 39.11 37.52 -1.83
C ILE A 5 38.88 36.23 -2.62
N LEU A 6 39.36 35.09 -2.13
CA LEU A 6 38.86 33.78 -2.56
C LEU A 6 37.51 33.53 -1.86
N LEU A 7 36.42 33.52 -2.64
CA LEU A 7 35.17 32.93 -2.20
C LEU A 7 35.26 31.40 -2.38
N LEU A 8 35.45 30.67 -1.29
CA LEU A 8 35.12 29.25 -1.24
C LEU A 8 33.59 29.14 -1.06
N ALA A 9 32.89 28.85 -2.15
CA ALA A 9 31.52 28.37 -2.09
C ALA A 9 31.54 26.95 -1.51
N ALA A 10 31.20 26.82 -0.23
CA ALA A 10 30.89 25.53 0.38
C ALA A 10 29.59 25.02 -0.27
N ALA A 11 29.73 24.14 -1.25
CA ALA A 11 28.63 23.29 -1.69
C ALA A 11 28.33 22.30 -0.55
N CYS A 12 27.48 22.70 0.39
CA CYS A 12 26.77 21.74 1.22
C CYS A 12 25.84 20.96 0.30
N VAL A 13 26.37 19.87 -0.26
CA VAL A 13 25.56 18.79 -0.79
C VAL A 13 24.81 18.24 0.43
N VAL A 14 23.55 18.63 0.57
CA VAL A 14 22.62 17.92 1.43
C VAL A 14 22.37 16.61 0.68
N GLU A 15 23.16 15.59 0.98
CA GLU A 15 22.78 14.22 0.69
C GLU A 15 21.46 14.02 1.46
N ALA A 16 20.33 14.19 0.79
CA ALA A 16 19.05 13.74 1.32
C ALA A 16 19.22 12.25 1.53
N ALA A 17 19.31 11.81 2.79
CA ALA A 17 19.30 10.40 3.12
C ALA A 17 18.06 9.82 2.43
N ARG A 18 18.26 9.00 1.40
CA ARG A 18 17.19 8.20 0.81
C ARG A 18 16.61 7.43 1.99
N ALA A 19 15.34 7.67 2.32
CA ALA A 19 14.67 6.88 3.33
C ALA A 19 14.74 5.42 2.86
N ASP A 20 15.17 4.50 3.74
CA ASP A 20 15.18 3.08 3.41
C ASP A 20 13.73 2.65 3.14
N VAL A 21 13.45 2.31 1.87
CA VAL A 21 12.13 1.89 1.41
C VAL A 21 11.94 0.42 1.80
N GLN A 22 11.00 0.15 2.69
CA GLN A 22 10.64 -1.22 3.06
C GLN A 22 9.80 -1.84 1.94
N LYS A 23 10.19 -3.03 1.44
CA LYS A 23 9.41 -3.75 0.43
C LYS A 23 8.47 -4.74 1.11
N ILE A 24 7.18 -4.46 1.04
CA ILE A 24 6.12 -5.27 1.66
C ILE A 24 5.39 -6.00 0.55
N GLN A 25 5.87 -7.22 0.23
CA GLN A 25 5.25 -8.08 -0.77
C GLN A 25 4.65 -9.30 -0.09
N ALA A 26 3.35 -9.50 -0.24
CA ALA A 26 2.65 -10.59 0.41
C ALA A 26 1.37 -10.99 -0.32
N THR A 27 0.95 -12.24 -0.10
CA THR A 27 -0.37 -12.74 -0.47
C THR A 27 -1.08 -13.16 0.81
N LEU A 28 -2.27 -12.61 1.03
CA LEU A 28 -3.14 -12.99 2.14
C LEU A 28 -4.03 -14.17 1.70
N PRO A 29 -3.96 -15.31 2.40
CA PRO A 29 -4.80 -16.45 2.10
C PRO A 29 -6.27 -16.18 2.48
N GLY A 30 -7.14 -17.09 2.02
CA GLY A 30 -8.59 -16.98 2.19
C GLY A 30 -9.09 -17.42 3.56
N ASN A 31 -10.27 -18.07 3.58
CA ASN A 31 -11.11 -18.38 4.75
C ASN A 31 -10.51 -19.27 5.86
N GLU A 32 -9.24 -19.65 5.80
CA GLU A 32 -8.59 -20.39 6.88
C GLU A 32 -8.00 -19.41 7.88
N ASP A 33 -8.01 -19.73 9.18
CA ASP A 33 -7.31 -18.89 10.16
C ASP A 33 -5.82 -18.86 9.80
N PHE A 34 -5.28 -17.66 9.60
CA PHE A 34 -3.90 -17.45 9.22
C PHE A 34 -3.24 -16.37 10.08
N GLU A 35 -1.93 -16.47 10.26
CA GLU A 35 -1.12 -15.38 10.80
C GLU A 35 -0.70 -14.45 9.68
N ALA A 36 -0.60 -13.14 9.95
CA ALA A 36 -0.14 -12.21 8.93
C ALA A 36 1.20 -12.67 8.34
N PRO A 37 1.42 -12.55 7.02
CA PRO A 37 2.72 -12.82 6.42
C PRO A 37 3.85 -12.06 7.11
N GLU A 38 5.04 -12.67 7.21
CA GLU A 38 6.23 -12.11 7.90
C GLU A 38 6.52 -10.66 7.48
N ALA A 39 6.43 -10.36 6.17
CA ALA A 39 6.63 -9.02 5.65
C ALA A 39 5.71 -7.94 6.27
N LEU A 40 4.50 -8.33 6.69
CA LEU A 40 3.57 -7.42 7.38
C LEU A 40 3.81 -7.39 8.89
N GLN A 41 4.26 -8.50 9.48
CA GLN A 41 4.60 -8.56 10.91
C GLN A 41 5.82 -7.70 11.24
N ASP A 42 6.82 -7.70 10.36
CA ASP A 42 8.09 -6.98 10.54
C ASP A 42 8.02 -5.53 10.06
N MET A 43 6.85 -5.09 9.60
CA MET A 43 6.66 -3.72 9.09
C MET A 43 6.95 -2.70 10.20
N GLN A 44 7.71 -1.67 9.84
CA GLN A 44 8.05 -0.56 10.72
C GLN A 44 7.48 0.75 10.17
N GLU A 45 7.34 1.76 11.03
CA GLU A 45 6.96 3.09 10.57
C GLU A 45 7.98 3.64 9.56
N GLY A 46 7.49 4.28 8.51
CA GLY A 46 8.35 4.84 7.47
C GLY A 46 7.82 4.62 6.05
N VAL A 47 8.70 4.82 5.06
CA VAL A 47 8.36 4.65 3.64
C VAL A 47 8.30 3.17 3.30
N ILE A 48 7.20 2.75 2.70
CA ILE A 48 6.99 1.38 2.23
C ILE A 48 6.59 1.38 0.76
N TRP A 49 7.11 0.39 0.04
CA TRP A 49 6.57 -0.07 -1.22
C TRP A 49 5.70 -1.29 -0.95
N LEU A 50 4.40 -1.18 -1.21
CA LEU A 50 3.42 -2.24 -0.99
C LEU A 50 3.10 -2.97 -2.30
N ASP A 51 3.07 -4.29 -2.25
CA ASP A 51 2.45 -5.17 -3.24
C ASP A 51 1.73 -6.31 -2.51
N LEU A 52 0.46 -6.05 -2.18
CA LEU A 52 -0.37 -6.94 -1.38
C LEU A 52 -1.48 -7.54 -2.24
N ARG A 53 -1.56 -8.87 -2.26
CA ARG A 53 -2.58 -9.64 -2.97
C ARG A 53 -3.53 -10.31 -1.99
N MET A 54 -4.81 -10.31 -2.29
CA MET A 54 -5.87 -10.95 -1.50
C MET A 54 -6.63 -11.92 -2.38
N THR A 55 -6.78 -13.16 -1.90
CA THR A 55 -7.66 -14.14 -2.55
C THR A 55 -9.12 -13.68 -2.48
N PRO A 56 -10.00 -14.12 -3.40
CA PRO A 56 -11.42 -13.74 -3.39
C PRO A 56 -12.16 -13.99 -2.08
N GLN A 57 -11.69 -14.96 -1.30
CA GLN A 57 -12.29 -15.30 -0.02
C GLN A 57 -12.01 -14.26 1.07
N LEU A 58 -10.98 -13.42 0.88
CA LEU A 58 -10.60 -12.34 1.78
C LEU A 58 -10.86 -11.00 1.07
N GLU A 59 -12.13 -10.62 0.97
CA GLU A 59 -12.46 -9.32 0.38
C GLU A 59 -12.17 -8.18 1.38
N PRO A 60 -11.40 -7.16 0.95
CA PRO A 60 -11.17 -6.00 1.78
C PRO A 60 -12.43 -5.12 1.83
N SER A 61 -12.56 -4.33 2.90
CA SER A 61 -13.56 -3.27 2.96
C SER A 61 -13.07 -2.08 2.13
N ILE A 62 -13.87 -1.62 1.17
CA ILE A 62 -13.51 -0.47 0.33
C ILE A 62 -14.46 0.68 0.60
N GLU A 63 -13.95 1.77 1.16
CA GLU A 63 -14.67 3.04 1.26
C GLU A 63 -14.48 3.84 -0.03
N ARG A 64 -15.58 4.34 -0.59
CA ARG A 64 -15.57 5.19 -1.78
C ARG A 64 -15.46 6.67 -1.41
N LEU A 65 -15.09 7.52 -2.38
CA LEU A 65 -14.98 8.98 -2.18
C LEU A 65 -16.30 9.63 -1.74
N ASP A 66 -17.45 9.04 -2.07
CA ASP A 66 -18.78 9.51 -1.65
C ASP A 66 -19.18 9.03 -0.23
N GLY A 67 -18.31 8.26 0.44
CA GLY A 67 -18.53 7.71 1.77
C GLY A 67 -19.34 6.41 1.81
N THR A 68 -19.73 5.87 0.65
CA THR A 68 -20.31 4.52 0.58
C THR A 68 -19.25 3.45 0.77
N TYR A 69 -19.67 2.29 1.27
CA TYR A 69 -18.83 1.11 1.36
C TYR A 69 -19.25 0.12 0.29
N ALA A 70 -18.27 -0.44 -0.43
CA ALA A 70 -18.53 -1.57 -1.31
C ALA A 70 -18.41 -2.86 -0.49
N ASP A 71 -19.47 -3.66 -0.50
CA ASP A 71 -19.51 -4.97 0.15
C ASP A 71 -18.66 -6.02 -0.60
N GLU A 72 -18.40 -5.76 -1.89
CA GLU A 72 -17.54 -6.57 -2.75
C GLU A 72 -16.39 -5.70 -3.31
N GLY A 73 -15.15 -6.14 -3.07
CA GLY A 73 -13.96 -5.43 -3.52
C GLY A 73 -13.83 -5.40 -5.05
N CYS A 74 -14.38 -6.41 -5.73
CA CYS A 74 -14.21 -6.63 -7.16
C CYS A 74 -15.52 -6.96 -7.87
N ASN A 75 -16.00 -6.02 -8.68
CA ASN A 75 -17.12 -6.19 -9.60
C ASN A 75 -16.64 -6.15 -11.06
N GLY A 76 -15.70 -7.04 -11.40
CA GLY A 76 -15.03 -7.13 -12.70
C GLY A 76 -13.49 -7.14 -12.58
N HIS A 77 -12.80 -7.03 -13.72
CA HIS A 77 -11.34 -6.91 -13.78
C HIS A 77 -10.91 -5.50 -14.15
N GLY A 78 -9.80 -5.05 -13.56
CA GLY A 78 -9.21 -3.74 -13.83
C GLY A 78 -9.03 -2.89 -12.57
N PRO A 79 -8.71 -1.59 -12.75
CA PRO A 79 -8.58 -0.65 -11.63
C PRO A 79 -9.92 -0.46 -10.92
N VAL A 80 -9.87 -0.29 -9.60
CA VAL A 80 -11.04 0.08 -8.80
C VAL A 80 -11.07 1.60 -8.67
N ASP A 81 -12.11 2.22 -9.22
CA ASP A 81 -12.26 3.68 -9.23
C ASP A 81 -12.84 4.24 -7.93
N ASN A 82 -12.55 5.52 -7.68
CA ASN A 82 -13.10 6.32 -6.57
C ASN A 82 -12.85 5.70 -5.19
N VAL A 83 -11.70 5.05 -4.99
CA VAL A 83 -11.31 4.49 -3.68
C VAL A 83 -10.79 5.59 -2.77
N LYS A 84 -11.40 5.72 -1.60
CA LYS A 84 -10.95 6.59 -0.51
C LYS A 84 -10.01 5.86 0.43
N SER A 85 -10.42 4.68 0.88
CA SER A 85 -9.65 3.83 1.79
C SER A 85 -9.94 2.34 1.55
N VAL A 86 -8.98 1.48 1.90
CA VAL A 86 -9.08 0.03 1.85
C VAL A 86 -8.72 -0.54 3.22
N GLY A 87 -9.72 -1.06 3.93
CA GLY A 87 -9.55 -1.77 5.18
C GLY A 87 -9.26 -3.25 4.95
N ILE A 88 -8.09 -3.72 5.39
CA ILE A 88 -7.60 -5.09 5.17
C ILE A 88 -7.38 -5.77 6.52
N ARG A 89 -8.00 -6.94 6.69
CA ARG A 89 -7.72 -7.85 7.81
C ARG A 89 -6.61 -8.80 7.41
N THR A 90 -5.53 -8.85 8.17
CA THR A 90 -4.34 -9.63 7.81
C THR A 90 -4.16 -10.88 8.67
N GLY A 91 -5.24 -11.42 9.23
CA GLY A 91 -5.19 -12.65 10.01
C GLY A 91 -5.34 -12.44 11.52
N SER A 92 -4.99 -13.49 12.26
CA SER A 92 -5.32 -13.70 13.67
C SER A 92 -4.44 -12.94 14.66
N ASN A 93 -3.26 -12.47 14.26
CA ASN A 93 -2.37 -11.65 15.08
C ASN A 93 -2.85 -10.20 15.32
N HIS A 94 -4.13 -9.91 15.08
CA HIS A 94 -4.72 -8.60 15.32
C HIS A 94 -3.98 -7.45 14.60
N LEU A 95 -3.52 -7.69 13.38
CA LEU A 95 -2.98 -6.64 12.52
C LEU A 95 -4.07 -6.18 11.54
N ILE A 96 -4.20 -4.87 11.39
CA ILE A 96 -5.18 -4.22 10.50
C ILE A 96 -4.45 -3.20 9.64
N LEU A 97 -4.71 -3.19 8.33
CA LEU A 97 -4.26 -2.10 7.45
C LEU A 97 -5.45 -1.24 7.02
N ASP A 98 -5.28 0.08 7.10
CA ASP A 98 -6.07 1.08 6.41
C ASP A 98 -5.20 1.72 5.33
N VAL A 99 -5.44 1.37 4.06
CA VAL A 99 -4.67 1.88 2.92
C VAL A 99 -5.41 3.01 2.24
N ARG A 100 -4.75 4.15 2.06
CA ARG A 100 -5.33 5.32 1.38
C ARG A 100 -4.59 5.54 0.06
N PRO A 101 -5.13 5.09 -1.09
CA PRO A 101 -4.43 5.20 -2.37
C PRO A 101 -4.19 6.64 -2.80
N GLY A 102 -5.06 7.55 -2.37
CA GLY A 102 -5.06 8.94 -2.78
C GLY A 102 -5.65 9.17 -4.18
N PRO A 103 -5.82 10.44 -4.59
CA PRO A 103 -6.25 10.79 -5.93
C PRO A 103 -5.29 10.26 -7.01
N GLN A 104 -5.82 9.58 -8.02
CA GLN A 104 -5.01 8.94 -9.08
C GLN A 104 -4.20 9.92 -9.94
N ASP A 105 -4.65 11.18 -10.04
CA ASP A 105 -3.92 12.25 -10.74
C ASP A 105 -2.64 12.69 -10.00
N GLN A 106 -2.57 12.46 -8.69
CA GLN A 106 -1.42 12.78 -7.84
C GLN A 106 -0.59 11.54 -7.50
N TYR A 107 -1.25 10.38 -7.37
CA TYR A 107 -0.66 9.14 -6.88
C TYR A 107 -0.89 7.98 -7.84
N GLY A 108 -0.68 8.19 -9.15
CA GLY A 108 -1.01 7.19 -10.18
C GLY A 108 -0.24 5.86 -10.13
N ALA A 109 0.80 5.75 -9.29
CA ALA A 109 1.47 4.48 -9.00
C ALA A 109 0.77 3.67 -7.88
N ASN A 110 -0.12 4.31 -7.13
CA ASN A 110 -0.91 3.68 -6.08
C ASN A 110 -2.20 3.18 -6.68
N LEU A 111 -2.44 1.88 -6.63
CA LEU A 111 -3.54 1.26 -7.34
C LEU A 111 -4.18 0.17 -6.49
N VAL A 112 -5.51 0.21 -6.46
CA VAL A 112 -6.35 -0.92 -6.06
C VAL A 112 -6.91 -1.50 -7.35
N SER A 113 -6.73 -2.80 -7.56
CA SER A 113 -7.14 -3.46 -8.80
C SER A 113 -7.63 -4.87 -8.56
N CYS A 114 -8.49 -5.32 -9.47
CA CYS A 114 -8.99 -6.68 -9.55
C CYS A 114 -8.27 -7.36 -10.71
N GLU A 115 -7.25 -8.15 -10.40
CA GLU A 115 -6.43 -8.83 -11.39
C GLU A 115 -7.03 -10.20 -11.72
N TYR A 116 -6.99 -10.59 -13.00
CA TYR A 116 -7.45 -11.91 -13.44
C TYR A 116 -6.62 -13.03 -12.80
N ALA A 117 -7.28 -14.02 -12.22
CA ALA A 117 -6.63 -15.13 -11.55
C ALA A 117 -7.39 -16.45 -11.83
N PRO A 118 -6.98 -17.23 -12.86
CA PRO A 118 -7.71 -18.42 -13.30
C PRO A 118 -7.72 -19.54 -12.26
N THR A 119 -6.80 -19.53 -11.31
CA THR A 119 -6.78 -20.49 -10.20
C THR A 119 -8.02 -20.39 -9.30
N TYR A 120 -8.71 -19.24 -9.34
CA TYR A 120 -9.95 -19.00 -8.59
C TYR A 120 -11.18 -18.96 -9.51
N SER A 121 -11.07 -19.37 -10.77
CA SER A 121 -12.21 -19.39 -11.68
C SER A 121 -13.23 -20.44 -11.26
N THR A 122 -14.51 -20.10 -11.40
CA THR A 122 -15.64 -21.03 -11.28
C THR A 122 -16.34 -21.17 -12.62
N ASP A 123 -17.36 -22.02 -12.71
CA ASP A 123 -18.18 -22.14 -13.91
C ASP A 123 -18.95 -20.85 -14.24
N PHE A 124 -19.10 -19.94 -13.27
CA PHE A 124 -19.87 -18.70 -13.39
C PHE A 124 -18.98 -17.45 -13.46
N GLU A 125 -17.75 -17.53 -12.95
CA GLU A 125 -16.86 -16.38 -12.86
C GLU A 125 -15.42 -16.71 -13.28
N PRO A 126 -14.77 -15.84 -14.07
CA PRO A 126 -13.38 -16.03 -14.50
C PRO A 126 -12.34 -16.06 -13.36
N GLY A 127 -12.71 -15.69 -12.14
CA GLY A 127 -11.80 -15.61 -10.99
C GLY A 127 -10.95 -14.33 -11.00
N HIS A 128 -10.63 -13.85 -9.81
CA HIS A 128 -9.84 -12.64 -9.62
C HIS A 128 -8.99 -12.72 -8.35
N VAL A 129 -8.10 -11.75 -8.15
CA VAL A 129 -7.52 -11.39 -6.86
C VAL A 129 -7.58 -9.88 -6.71
N THR A 130 -7.82 -9.41 -5.49
CA THR A 130 -7.69 -7.98 -5.21
C THR A 130 -6.22 -7.69 -4.93
N ARG A 131 -5.65 -6.69 -5.61
CA ARG A 131 -4.28 -6.24 -5.41
C ARG A 131 -4.25 -4.78 -5.01
N VAL A 132 -3.51 -4.47 -3.95
CA VAL A 132 -3.18 -3.11 -3.52
C VAL A 132 -1.68 -2.92 -3.69
N THR A 133 -1.31 -2.01 -4.56
CA THR A 133 0.09 -1.69 -4.86
C THR A 133 0.33 -0.20 -4.71
N GLY A 134 1.54 0.21 -4.33
CA GLY A 134 1.89 1.62 -4.31
C GLY A 134 3.03 1.98 -3.39
N CYS A 135 3.29 3.28 -3.30
CA CYS A 135 4.21 3.88 -2.36
C CYS A 135 3.43 4.58 -1.24
N TYR A 136 3.78 4.26 0.01
CA TYR A 136 3.08 4.78 1.17
C TYR A 136 4.03 5.15 2.31
N PHE A 137 3.58 6.06 3.16
CA PHE A 137 4.13 6.23 4.49
C PHE A 137 3.28 5.45 5.49
N ALA A 138 3.88 4.46 6.15
CA ALA A 138 3.26 3.64 7.16
C ALA A 138 3.37 4.30 8.55
N HIS A 139 2.23 4.43 9.23
CA HIS A 139 2.15 4.88 10.61
C HIS A 139 1.36 3.89 11.45
N ALA A 140 1.86 3.53 12.63
CA ALA A 140 1.22 2.57 13.51
C ALA A 140 0.43 3.28 14.60
N THR A 141 -0.77 2.79 14.87
CA THR A 141 -1.54 3.14 16.07
C THR A 141 -1.82 1.86 16.84
N SER A 142 -1.39 1.83 18.10
CA SER A 142 -1.77 0.74 19.00
C SER A 142 -3.23 0.90 19.42
N ILE A 143 -4.00 -0.16 19.23
CA ILE A 143 -5.36 -0.29 19.76
C ILE A 143 -5.40 -1.47 20.74
N PRO A 144 -6.41 -1.58 21.63
CA PRO A 144 -6.34 -2.48 22.80
C PRO A 144 -5.98 -3.94 22.52
N THR A 145 -6.30 -4.45 21.33
CA THR A 145 -6.02 -5.83 20.94
C THR A 145 -5.11 -5.96 19.74
N ALA A 146 -4.72 -4.85 19.09
CA ALA A 146 -4.28 -4.86 17.70
C ALA A 146 -3.24 -3.77 17.40
N VAL A 147 -2.49 -3.95 16.32
CA VAL A 147 -1.76 -2.86 15.66
C VAL A 147 -2.55 -2.45 14.43
N TRP A 148 -2.91 -1.18 14.37
CA TRP A 148 -3.55 -0.59 13.21
C TRP A 148 -2.52 0.23 12.43
N TRP A 149 -2.19 -0.24 11.25
CA TRP A 149 -1.35 0.46 10.29
C TRP A 149 -2.18 1.34 9.37
N ILE A 150 -1.85 2.63 9.34
CA ILE A 150 -2.43 3.60 8.40
C ILE A 150 -1.38 3.89 7.35
N LEU A 151 -1.69 3.58 6.09
CA LEU A 151 -0.82 3.82 4.96
C LEU A 151 -1.29 5.05 4.19
N ASN A 152 -0.49 6.11 4.27
CA ASN A 152 -0.78 7.38 3.60
C ASN A 152 -0.03 7.43 2.26
N PRO A 153 -0.67 7.94 1.19
CA PRO A 153 -0.10 7.85 -0.15
C PRO A 153 1.14 8.73 -0.27
N LEU A 154 2.17 8.21 -0.94
CA LEU A 154 3.33 8.94 -1.41
C LEU A 154 3.41 8.89 -2.93
N PRO A 155 4.03 9.88 -3.60
CA PRO A 155 4.30 9.79 -5.02
C PRO A 155 5.33 8.67 -5.31
N ALA A 156 5.36 8.21 -6.57
CA ALA A 156 6.13 7.04 -6.98
C ALA A 156 7.65 7.17 -6.75
N ASP A 157 8.16 8.39 -6.84
CA ASP A 157 9.58 8.73 -6.69
C ASP A 157 10.10 8.47 -5.27
N ALA A 158 9.24 8.60 -4.24
CA ALA A 158 9.57 8.33 -2.85
C ALA A 158 9.94 6.86 -2.61
N CYS A 159 9.42 5.93 -3.43
CA CYS A 159 9.78 4.51 -3.40
C CYS A 159 10.78 4.10 -4.47
N HIS A 160 11.30 5.05 -5.26
CA HIS A 160 12.19 4.80 -6.40
C HIS A 160 11.56 3.85 -7.42
N TYR A 161 10.26 4.00 -7.64
CA TYR A 161 9.51 3.17 -8.56
C TYR A 161 9.94 3.48 -10.00
N GLY A 162 10.63 2.55 -10.65
CA GLY A 162 11.11 2.67 -12.04
C GLY A 162 12.57 3.10 -12.23
N ASP A 163 13.34 3.27 -11.15
CA ASP A 163 14.81 3.42 -11.17
C ASP A 163 15.55 2.07 -11.30
#